data_AF-A0A0N8JVF0-F1
#
_entry.id   AF-A0A0N8JVF0-F1
#
_cell.length_a   1.000
_cell.length_b   1.000
_cell.length_c   1.000
_cell.angle_alpha   90.00
_cell.angle_beta   90.00
_cell.angle_gamma   90.00
#
_symmetry.space_group_name_H-M   'P 1'
#
loop_
_entity.id
_entity.type
_entity.pdbx_description
1 polymer ?
#
loop_
_entity_poly.entity_id
_entity_poly.type
_entity_poly.pdbx_seq_one_letter_code
_entity_poly.pdbx_strand_id
1 'polypeptide(L)'
;VGEKERLTNSVNVRTRDNKVHGYLSSSHVDQEPPRSPDAQQQSPVITSPVTPLVTPTSATDVENYLSKCPSGGLCQRLPADCMSCTYHHNCTYGKVASFSCKPKSGVHCIGESGQLLTNFSLTITCQFCWQLEPSQYKCTNSTSCMTVACPRRRYNANCTVLDHVHCLGKRVFKKRLFCNWTGGYKWSTALAL
;
A
#
# COMPACT_ATOMS: atom_id res chain seq x y z
N VAL A 1 -6.06 -18.86 36.93
CA VAL A 1 -6.73 -19.69 37.94
C VAL A 1 -5.66 -20.30 38.82
N GLY A 2 -5.59 -19.90 40.09
CA GLY A 2 -4.60 -20.38 41.06
C GLY A 2 -5.08 -21.62 41.82
N GLU A 3 -4.16 -22.30 42.52
CA GLU A 3 -4.44 -23.56 43.26
C GLU A 3 -5.55 -23.40 44.32
N LYS A 4 -5.70 -22.21 44.91
CA LYS A 4 -6.79 -21.85 45.83
C LYS A 4 -8.18 -21.80 45.18
N GLU A 5 -8.27 -21.47 43.89
CA GLU A 5 -9.53 -21.42 43.14
C GLU A 5 -9.99 -22.83 42.72
N ARG A 6 -9.04 -23.78 42.64
CA ARG A 6 -9.30 -25.19 42.33
C ARG A 6 -9.84 -25.99 43.52
N LEU A 7 -9.39 -25.66 44.73
CA LEU A 7 -9.84 -26.32 45.98
C LEU A 7 -11.26 -25.92 46.42
N THR A 8 -11.71 -24.74 46.03
CA THR A 8 -13.02 -24.19 46.42
C THR A 8 -14.07 -24.29 45.32
N ASN A 9 -13.72 -24.86 44.17
CA ASN A 9 -14.54 -24.90 42.95
C ASN A 9 -15.20 -23.54 42.63
N SER A 10 -14.47 -22.44 42.90
CA SER A 10 -14.96 -21.07 42.78
C SER A 10 -13.89 -20.20 42.11
N VAL A 11 -14.27 -19.48 41.06
CA VAL A 11 -13.36 -18.65 40.26
C VAL A 11 -13.62 -17.17 40.56
N ASN A 12 -12.58 -16.42 40.91
CA ASN A 12 -12.69 -14.97 41.07
C ASN A 12 -12.65 -14.29 39.70
N VAL A 13 -13.83 -13.91 39.20
CA VAL A 13 -13.96 -13.10 37.98
C VAL A 13 -13.91 -11.62 38.37
N ARG A 14 -12.86 -10.90 37.95
CA ARG A 14 -12.84 -9.43 38.03
C ARG A 14 -13.45 -8.86 36.74
N THR A 15 -14.70 -8.42 36.81
CA THR A 15 -15.31 -7.60 35.76
C THR A 15 -14.77 -6.18 35.83
N ARG A 16 -14.38 -5.61 34.68
CA ARG A 16 -14.09 -4.17 34.55
C ARG A 16 -15.37 -3.50 34.06
N ASP A 17 -15.98 -2.65 34.89
CA ASP A 17 -17.07 -1.78 34.46
C ASP A 17 -16.56 -0.74 33.47
N ASN A 18 -17.05 -0.80 32.23
CA ASN A 18 -16.69 0.16 31.19
C ASN A 18 -17.66 1.34 31.24
N LYS A 19 -17.37 2.33 32.08
CA LYS A 19 -18.13 3.58 32.16
C LYS A 19 -17.89 4.40 30.89
N VAL A 20 -18.91 4.48 30.02
CA VAL A 20 -18.93 5.36 28.84
C VAL A 20 -18.92 6.80 29.31
N HIS A 21 -17.80 7.51 29.16
CA HIS A 21 -17.76 8.96 29.28
C HIS A 21 -18.13 9.57 27.92
N GLY A 22 -19.24 10.32 27.91
CA GLY A 22 -19.72 11.08 26.77
C GLY A 22 -18.72 12.13 26.29
N TYR A 23 -18.68 12.31 24.97
CA TYR A 23 -17.84 13.28 24.29
C TYR A 23 -18.30 14.70 24.63
N LEU A 24 -17.46 15.46 25.32
CA LEU A 24 -17.54 16.91 25.38
C LEU A 24 -16.84 17.48 24.14
N SER A 25 -17.62 18.18 23.31
CA SER A 25 -17.15 19.01 22.21
C SER A 25 -16.19 20.09 22.71
N SER A 26 -15.14 20.38 21.94
CA SER A 26 -14.39 21.63 22.07
C SER A 26 -14.07 22.18 20.68
N SER A 27 -14.49 23.43 20.49
CA SER A 27 -14.29 24.28 19.33
C SER A 27 -12.86 24.80 19.32
N HIS A 28 -12.07 24.40 18.33
CA HIS A 28 -10.79 25.05 18.06
C HIS A 28 -10.96 26.10 16.96
N VAL A 29 -10.74 27.34 17.37
CA VAL A 29 -10.53 28.54 16.56
C VAL A 29 -9.15 28.41 15.90
N ASP A 30 -9.10 28.40 14.57
CA ASP A 30 -7.87 28.61 13.81
C ASP A 30 -7.59 30.11 13.69
N GLN A 31 -6.44 30.55 14.23
CA GLN A 31 -5.84 31.85 13.99
C GLN A 31 -4.52 31.63 13.24
N GLU A 32 -4.52 31.94 11.95
CA GLU A 32 -3.34 32.03 11.08
C GLU A 32 -2.77 33.47 11.12
N PRO A 33 -1.43 33.64 11.20
CA PRO A 33 -0.75 34.87 10.79
C PRO A 33 0.16 34.66 9.56
N PRO A 34 0.51 35.73 8.81
CA PRO A 34 0.11 35.85 7.40
C PRO A 34 1.26 35.79 6.38
N ARG A 35 0.88 35.51 5.12
CA ARG A 35 1.69 35.72 3.91
C ARG A 35 1.89 37.21 3.63
N SER A 36 3.10 37.58 3.24
CA SER A 36 3.43 38.91 2.68
C SER A 36 3.91 38.78 1.22
N PRO A 37 3.62 39.76 0.33
CA PRO A 37 3.93 39.70 -1.10
C PRO A 37 5.11 40.58 -1.55
N ASP A 38 5.58 40.26 -2.77
CA ASP A 38 6.34 41.04 -3.76
C ASP A 38 7.80 41.48 -3.51
N ALA A 39 8.67 41.07 -4.46
CA ALA A 39 9.73 41.91 -5.01
C ALA A 39 10.12 41.42 -6.42
N GLN A 40 9.75 42.19 -7.44
CA GLN A 40 10.25 42.10 -8.81
C GLN A 40 11.71 42.56 -8.87
N GLN A 41 12.53 41.88 -9.69
CA GLN A 41 13.67 42.51 -10.36
C GLN A 41 13.88 41.87 -11.73
N GLN A 42 13.85 42.74 -12.74
CA GLN A 42 13.86 42.46 -14.16
C GLN A 42 15.26 42.71 -14.75
N SER A 43 15.57 41.99 -15.85
CA SER A 43 16.42 42.36 -17.01
C SER A 43 17.61 41.40 -17.29
N PRO A 44 18.11 41.24 -18.53
CA PRO A 44 17.41 40.83 -19.76
C PRO A 44 18.09 39.66 -20.55
N VAL A 45 17.29 38.99 -21.39
CA VAL A 45 17.54 38.33 -22.71
C VAL A 45 18.92 37.73 -23.04
N ILE A 46 18.98 36.41 -23.34
CA ILE A 46 19.50 35.85 -24.62
C ILE A 46 18.69 34.59 -25.01
N THR A 47 18.09 34.66 -26.19
CA THR A 47 17.34 33.62 -26.90
C THR A 47 18.26 32.49 -27.37
N SER A 48 17.90 31.23 -27.12
CA SER A 48 18.50 30.09 -27.84
C SER A 48 17.46 28.98 -28.02
N PRO A 49 17.20 28.50 -29.26
CA PRO A 49 16.22 27.44 -29.49
C PRO A 49 16.82 26.10 -29.10
N VAL A 50 16.53 25.63 -27.88
CA VAL A 50 16.80 24.23 -27.51
C VAL A 50 15.66 23.38 -28.04
N THR A 51 15.94 22.68 -29.14
CA THR A 51 15.16 21.53 -29.60
C THR A 51 14.96 20.57 -28.43
N PRO A 52 13.73 20.16 -28.08
CA PRO A 52 13.56 19.09 -27.11
C PRO A 52 14.07 17.79 -27.74
N LEU A 53 15.28 17.41 -27.34
CA LEU A 53 15.84 16.08 -27.49
C LEU A 53 14.87 15.10 -26.82
N VAL A 54 14.20 14.30 -27.64
CA VAL A 54 13.50 13.09 -27.20
C VAL A 54 14.46 12.27 -26.35
N THR A 55 14.20 12.23 -25.05
CA THR A 55 14.91 11.36 -24.12
C THR A 55 14.62 9.92 -24.53
N PRO A 56 15.63 9.12 -24.93
CA PRO A 56 15.41 7.70 -25.12
C PRO A 56 15.10 7.08 -23.76
N THR A 57 13.89 6.54 -23.61
CA THR A 57 13.55 5.64 -22.51
C THR A 57 14.61 4.55 -22.45
N SER A 58 15.37 4.52 -21.35
CA SER A 58 16.54 3.67 -21.16
C SER A 58 16.22 2.20 -21.44
N ALA A 59 16.94 1.58 -22.38
CA ALA A 59 16.82 0.15 -22.71
C ALA A 59 16.98 -0.78 -21.49
N THR A 60 17.64 -0.30 -20.43
CA THR A 60 17.84 -0.99 -19.15
C THR A 60 16.56 -1.23 -18.35
N ASP A 61 15.51 -0.41 -18.50
CA ASP A 61 14.22 -0.65 -17.82
C ASP A 61 13.45 -1.78 -18.54
N VAL A 62 13.58 -1.83 -19.88
CA VAL A 62 12.94 -2.83 -20.73
C VAL A 62 13.39 -4.24 -20.40
N GLU A 63 14.69 -4.41 -20.19
CA GLU A 63 15.31 -5.70 -19.87
C GLU A 63 14.95 -6.16 -18.44
N ASN A 64 14.78 -5.22 -17.50
CA ASN A 64 14.50 -5.53 -16.09
C ASN A 64 13.10 -6.11 -15.88
N TYR A 65 12.07 -5.55 -16.53
CA TYR A 65 10.72 -6.10 -16.36
C TYR A 65 10.55 -7.43 -17.09
N LEU A 66 11.20 -7.62 -18.24
CA LEU A 66 11.07 -8.84 -19.04
C LEU A 66 11.56 -10.07 -18.27
N SER A 67 12.59 -9.91 -17.45
CA SER A 67 13.12 -10.97 -16.57
C SER A 67 12.13 -11.46 -15.49
N LYS A 68 11.16 -10.62 -15.11
CA LYS A 68 10.16 -10.92 -14.07
C LYS A 68 8.85 -11.45 -14.65
N CYS A 69 8.69 -11.40 -15.96
CA CYS A 69 7.48 -11.77 -16.64
C CYS A 69 7.53 -13.22 -17.12
N PRO A 70 6.57 -14.08 -16.74
CA PRO A 70 6.49 -15.43 -17.25
C PRO A 70 6.07 -15.41 -18.73
N SER A 71 6.81 -16.11 -19.57
CA SER A 71 6.50 -16.29 -21.00
C SER A 71 5.77 -17.61 -21.26
N GLY A 72 4.81 -17.61 -22.19
CA GLY A 72 4.09 -18.81 -22.62
C GLY A 72 2.96 -19.28 -21.69
N GLY A 73 2.68 -18.54 -20.60
CA GLY A 73 1.54 -18.81 -19.70
C GLY A 73 0.21 -18.22 -20.19
N LEU A 74 -0.88 -18.51 -19.48
CA LEU A 74 -2.19 -17.93 -19.77
C LEU A 74 -2.20 -16.41 -19.52
N CYS A 75 -2.73 -15.63 -20.47
CA CYS A 75 -2.80 -14.17 -20.34
C CYS A 75 -3.60 -13.69 -19.11
N GLN A 76 -4.62 -14.42 -18.69
CA GLN A 76 -5.42 -14.10 -17.50
C GLN A 76 -4.65 -14.25 -16.17
N ARG A 77 -3.53 -14.98 -16.16
CA ARG A 77 -2.68 -15.22 -14.97
C ARG A 77 -1.39 -14.40 -14.99
N LEU A 78 -1.23 -13.57 -16.02
CA LEU A 78 -0.03 -12.78 -16.18
C LEU A 78 0.01 -11.71 -15.08
N PRO A 79 1.18 -11.42 -14.47
CA PRO A 79 1.30 -10.38 -13.45
C PRO A 79 0.87 -9.00 -13.96
N ALA A 80 0.36 -8.16 -13.07
CA ALA A 80 -0.08 -6.81 -13.42
C ALA A 80 1.04 -5.95 -14.05
N ASP A 81 2.30 -6.16 -13.65
CA ASP A 81 3.44 -5.41 -14.18
C ASP A 81 3.83 -5.82 -15.60
N CYS A 82 3.34 -6.97 -16.09
CA CYS A 82 3.64 -7.53 -17.41
C CYS A 82 2.57 -7.22 -18.46
N MET A 83 1.50 -6.54 -18.08
CA MET A 83 0.41 -6.13 -18.97
C MET A 83 0.06 -4.66 -18.76
N SER A 84 -0.72 -4.11 -19.69
CA SER A 84 -1.33 -2.79 -19.58
C SER A 84 -2.83 -2.94 -19.83
N CYS A 85 -3.64 -2.57 -18.83
CA CYS A 85 -5.09 -2.67 -18.89
C CYS A 85 -5.74 -1.28 -18.95
N THR A 86 -6.81 -1.19 -19.72
CA THR A 86 -7.65 0.00 -19.82
C THR A 86 -8.72 -0.08 -18.72
N TYR A 87 -8.36 0.42 -17.54
CA TYR A 87 -9.27 0.42 -16.40
C TYR A 87 -10.26 1.58 -16.50
N HIS A 88 -11.53 1.26 -16.27
CA HIS A 88 -12.63 2.22 -16.18
C HIS A 88 -13.22 2.18 -14.76
N HIS A 89 -13.81 3.29 -14.30
CA HIS A 89 -14.36 3.41 -12.94
C HIS A 89 -15.89 3.24 -12.88
N ASN A 90 -16.49 3.00 -14.03
CA ASN A 90 -17.92 2.79 -14.25
C ASN A 90 -18.31 1.32 -14.01
N CYS A 91 -17.88 0.77 -12.86
CA CYS A 91 -18.27 -0.55 -12.38
C CYS A 91 -18.82 -0.46 -10.96
N THR A 92 -19.70 -1.39 -10.59
CA THR A 92 -20.27 -1.45 -9.25
C THR A 92 -19.26 -2.04 -8.28
N TYR A 93 -18.96 -1.32 -7.19
CA TYR A 93 -18.01 -1.77 -6.17
C TYR A 93 -18.31 -3.19 -5.65
N GLY A 94 -17.27 -4.02 -5.57
CA GLY A 94 -17.35 -5.42 -5.12
C GLY A 94 -17.95 -6.39 -6.13
N LYS A 95 -18.38 -5.95 -7.31
CA LYS A 95 -18.85 -6.82 -8.40
C LYS A 95 -17.71 -7.13 -9.37
N VAL A 96 -17.79 -8.27 -10.05
CA VAL A 96 -16.86 -8.62 -11.12
C VAL A 96 -17.08 -7.72 -12.33
N ALA A 97 -15.99 -7.26 -12.92
CA ALA A 97 -15.98 -6.40 -14.10
C ALA A 97 -14.87 -6.85 -15.05
N SER A 98 -15.12 -6.68 -16.35
CA SER A 98 -14.21 -7.07 -17.43
C SER A 98 -13.51 -5.85 -18.01
N PHE A 99 -12.18 -5.93 -18.14
CA PHE A 99 -11.35 -4.85 -18.67
C PHE A 99 -10.50 -5.34 -19.84
N SER A 100 -10.31 -4.49 -20.86
CA SER A 100 -9.45 -4.81 -21.99
C SER A 100 -7.98 -4.59 -21.64
N CYS A 101 -7.16 -5.61 -21.81
CA CYS A 101 -5.74 -5.64 -21.46
C CYS A 101 -4.88 -6.08 -22.63
N LYS A 102 -3.64 -5.60 -22.66
CA LYS A 102 -2.61 -5.96 -23.64
C LYS A 102 -1.32 -6.37 -22.91
N PRO A 103 -0.64 -7.45 -23.32
CA PRO A 103 0.69 -7.75 -22.81
C PRO A 103 1.64 -6.60 -23.14
N LYS A 104 2.63 -6.34 -22.28
CA LYS A 104 3.71 -5.40 -22.60
C LYS A 104 4.60 -5.96 -23.70
N SER A 105 5.35 -5.08 -24.37
CA SER A 105 6.30 -5.46 -25.40
C SER A 105 7.27 -6.54 -24.91
N GLY A 106 7.49 -7.58 -25.72
CA GLY A 106 8.36 -8.72 -25.37
C GLY A 106 7.70 -9.79 -24.49
N VAL A 107 6.55 -9.53 -23.88
CA VAL A 107 5.82 -10.53 -23.08
C VAL A 107 4.86 -11.31 -23.97
N HIS A 108 5.05 -12.63 -24.03
CA HIS A 108 4.20 -13.53 -24.80
C HIS A 108 3.31 -14.36 -23.87
N CYS A 109 2.00 -14.32 -24.08
CA CYS A 109 1.04 -15.14 -23.34
C CYS A 109 0.01 -15.75 -24.29
N ILE A 110 -0.55 -16.89 -23.87
CA ILE A 110 -1.52 -17.66 -24.65
C ILE A 110 -2.94 -17.49 -24.09
N GLY A 111 -3.92 -17.60 -24.97
CA GLY A 111 -5.33 -17.72 -24.62
C GLY A 111 -5.70 -19.16 -24.23
N GLU A 112 -6.96 -19.34 -23.83
CA GLU A 112 -7.52 -20.68 -23.56
C GLU A 112 -7.49 -21.59 -24.80
N SER A 113 -7.54 -21.00 -26.00
CA SER A 113 -7.40 -21.68 -27.29
C SER A 113 -5.97 -22.05 -27.68
N GLY A 114 -4.97 -21.75 -26.83
CA GLY A 114 -3.55 -22.00 -27.11
C GLY A 114 -2.91 -21.03 -28.10
N GLN A 115 -3.66 -20.04 -28.59
CA GLN A 115 -3.16 -19.01 -29.50
C GLN A 115 -2.53 -17.85 -28.73
N LEU A 116 -1.49 -17.25 -29.30
CA LEU A 116 -0.87 -16.04 -28.78
C LEU A 116 -1.86 -14.88 -28.83
N LEU A 117 -2.10 -14.21 -27.70
CA LEU A 117 -3.02 -13.07 -27.64
C LEU A 117 -2.26 -11.75 -27.50
N THR A 118 -2.62 -10.78 -28.33
CA THR A 118 -2.14 -9.40 -28.24
C THR A 118 -3.08 -8.51 -27.44
N ASN A 119 -4.35 -8.89 -27.35
CA ASN A 119 -5.39 -8.21 -26.59
C ASN A 119 -6.30 -9.28 -25.98
N PHE A 120 -6.70 -9.10 -24.72
CA PHE A 120 -7.59 -10.02 -24.03
C PHE A 120 -8.46 -9.27 -23.02
N SER A 121 -9.53 -9.92 -22.55
CA SER A 121 -10.38 -9.40 -21.48
C SER A 121 -9.97 -10.01 -20.15
N LEU A 122 -9.65 -9.17 -19.16
CA LEU A 122 -9.33 -9.58 -17.79
C LEU A 122 -10.52 -9.30 -16.88
N THR A 123 -10.99 -10.33 -16.18
CA THR A 123 -12.09 -10.23 -15.22
C THR A 123 -11.55 -10.06 -13.81
N ILE A 124 -11.87 -8.95 -13.15
CA ILE A 124 -11.42 -8.65 -11.78
C ILE A 124 -12.58 -8.10 -10.95
N THR A 125 -12.48 -8.17 -9.63
CA THR A 125 -13.43 -7.48 -8.74
C THR A 125 -13.21 -5.97 -8.82
N CYS A 126 -14.28 -5.22 -9.02
CA CYS A 126 -14.28 -3.76 -9.04
C CYS A 126 -13.99 -3.20 -7.64
N GLN A 127 -12.71 -3.04 -7.32
CA GLN A 127 -12.23 -2.48 -6.06
C GLN A 127 -10.85 -1.84 -6.26
N PHE A 128 -10.56 -0.82 -5.46
CA PHE A 128 -9.26 -0.15 -5.50
C PHE A 128 -8.19 -0.93 -4.73
N CYS A 129 -6.94 -0.79 -5.13
CA CYS A 129 -5.81 -1.50 -4.52
C CYS A 129 -5.66 -1.26 -3.01
N TRP A 130 -6.02 -0.07 -2.51
CA TRP A 130 -5.96 0.26 -1.08
C TRP A 130 -7.11 -0.34 -0.25
N GLN A 131 -8.14 -0.87 -0.91
CA GLN A 131 -9.31 -1.52 -0.28
C GLN A 131 -9.14 -3.04 -0.18
N LEU A 132 -8.06 -3.60 -0.72
CA LEU A 132 -7.78 -5.02 -0.66
C LEU A 132 -7.65 -5.54 0.79
N GLU A 133 -7.81 -6.85 0.96
CA GLU A 133 -7.58 -7.53 2.24
C GLU A 133 -6.06 -7.56 2.55
N PRO A 134 -5.61 -7.49 3.82
CA PRO A 134 -4.19 -7.54 4.18
C PRO A 134 -3.40 -8.75 3.67
N SER A 135 -4.06 -9.85 3.29
CA SER A 135 -3.41 -11.01 2.66
C SER A 135 -2.99 -10.76 1.20
N GLN A 136 -3.50 -9.71 0.56
CA GLN A 136 -3.32 -9.42 -0.87
C GLN A 136 -2.27 -8.33 -1.16
N TYR A 137 -1.62 -7.79 -0.12
CA TYR A 137 -0.53 -6.82 -0.26
C TYR A 137 0.50 -6.99 0.86
N LYS A 138 1.70 -6.45 0.63
CA LYS A 138 2.79 -6.43 1.61
C LYS A 138 3.12 -4.98 1.97
N CYS A 139 3.21 -4.69 3.26
CA CYS A 139 3.57 -3.36 3.75
C CYS A 139 4.99 -3.35 4.33
N THR A 140 5.69 -2.23 4.17
CA THR A 140 6.98 -1.99 4.81
C THR A 140 6.83 -1.95 6.33
N ASN A 141 7.68 -2.69 7.05
CA ASN A 141 7.73 -2.63 8.50
C ASN A 141 8.61 -1.48 8.98
N SER A 142 8.31 -0.97 10.18
CA SER A 142 9.13 0.03 10.88
C SER A 142 9.63 -0.55 12.20
N THR A 143 10.94 -0.60 12.37
CA THR A 143 11.63 -0.95 13.64
C THR A 143 11.77 0.27 14.57
N SER A 144 11.64 1.48 14.03
CA SER A 144 11.71 2.73 14.80
C SER A 144 10.42 3.05 15.56
N CYS A 145 9.32 2.31 15.34
CA CYS A 145 8.07 2.55 16.05
C CYS A 145 7.77 1.49 17.10
N MET A 146 7.80 1.88 18.39
CA MET A 146 7.61 0.98 19.52
C MET A 146 6.13 0.70 19.83
N THR A 147 5.81 -0.52 20.24
CA THR A 147 4.48 -0.94 20.69
C THR A 147 4.09 -0.41 22.07
N VAL A 148 5.07 -0.14 22.94
CA VAL A 148 4.89 0.13 24.37
C VAL A 148 4.36 1.54 24.70
N ALA A 149 4.09 2.38 23.70
CA ALA A 149 3.56 3.72 23.91
C ALA A 149 2.03 3.70 24.15
N CYS A 150 1.56 4.53 25.09
CA CYS A 150 0.14 4.78 25.34
C CYS A 150 -0.20 6.24 24.99
N PRO A 151 -1.14 6.51 24.06
CA PRO A 151 -1.88 5.55 23.21
C PRO A 151 -0.97 4.87 22.16
N ARG A 152 -1.39 3.69 21.68
CA ARG A 152 -0.61 2.90 20.73
C ARG A 152 -0.29 3.71 19.49
N ARG A 153 1.01 3.88 19.21
CA ARG A 153 1.49 4.67 18.07
C ARG A 153 1.12 3.99 16.75
N ARG A 154 1.00 4.82 15.71
CA ARG A 154 0.80 4.41 14.33
C ARG A 154 1.87 5.02 13.45
N TYR A 155 2.24 4.32 12.38
CA TYR A 155 3.19 4.80 11.38
C TYR A 155 2.60 4.69 9.98
N ASN A 156 3.17 5.45 9.05
CA ASN A 156 2.80 5.39 7.64
C ASN A 156 3.66 4.33 6.96
N ALA A 157 3.04 3.25 6.50
CA ALA A 157 3.69 2.20 5.74
C ALA A 157 3.42 2.39 4.24
N ASN A 158 4.41 2.04 3.41
CA ASN A 158 4.18 1.84 1.98
C ASN A 158 3.75 0.39 1.76
N CYS A 159 2.58 0.20 1.18
CA CYS A 159 2.00 -1.10 0.90
C CYS A 159 1.98 -1.33 -0.60
N THR A 160 2.44 -2.51 -1.02
CA THR A 160 2.54 -2.93 -2.41
C THR A 160 1.68 -4.17 -2.61
N VAL A 161 0.76 -4.11 -3.57
CA VAL A 161 -0.12 -5.23 -3.93
C VAL A 161 0.69 -6.39 -4.53
N LEU A 162 0.27 -7.62 -4.25
CA LEU A 162 0.90 -8.82 -4.82
C LEU A 162 0.72 -8.89 -6.34
N ASP A 163 1.72 -9.45 -7.02
CA ASP A 163 1.85 -9.41 -8.48
C ASP A 163 0.67 -10.06 -9.23
N HIS A 164 0.09 -11.12 -8.65
CA HIS A 164 -1.05 -11.86 -9.19
C HIS A 164 -2.42 -11.24 -8.84
N VAL A 165 -2.44 -10.22 -8.00
CA VAL A 165 -3.69 -9.54 -7.60
C VAL A 165 -3.87 -8.31 -8.48
N HIS A 166 -5.00 -8.25 -9.19
CA HIS A 166 -5.37 -7.14 -10.04
C HIS A 166 -6.42 -6.27 -9.34
N CYS A 167 -6.23 -4.95 -9.39
CA CYS A 167 -7.05 -3.96 -8.69
C CYS A 167 -6.98 -2.61 -9.40
N LEU A 168 -7.94 -1.73 -9.10
CA LEU A 168 -8.01 -0.39 -9.69
C LEU A 168 -7.06 0.59 -8.97
N GLY A 169 -6.48 1.51 -9.74
CA GLY A 169 -5.66 2.61 -9.22
C GLY A 169 -4.20 2.22 -8.95
N LYS A 170 -3.56 2.94 -8.01
CA LYS A 170 -2.14 2.76 -7.71
C LYS A 170 -1.88 1.50 -6.89
N ARG A 171 -1.00 0.63 -7.40
CA ARG A 171 -0.58 -0.63 -6.73
C ARG A 171 0.31 -0.40 -5.50
N VAL A 172 0.98 0.74 -5.43
CA VAL A 172 1.72 1.19 -4.24
C VAL A 172 0.92 2.32 -3.59
N PHE A 173 0.54 2.12 -2.33
CA PHE A 173 -0.26 3.07 -1.56
C PHE A 173 0.24 3.20 -0.13
N LYS A 174 -0.08 4.34 0.51
CA LYS A 174 0.25 4.56 1.92
C LYS A 174 -0.89 4.07 2.82
N LYS A 175 -0.54 3.38 3.90
CA LYS A 175 -1.50 2.94 4.92
C LYS A 175 -0.98 3.24 6.32
N ARG A 176 -1.88 3.69 7.20
CA ARG A 176 -1.54 4.00 8.59
C ARG A 176 -1.72 2.74 9.44
N LEU A 177 -0.60 2.07 9.77
CA LEU A 177 -0.58 0.81 10.51
C LEU A 177 -0.21 1.04 11.97
N PHE A 178 -0.65 0.14 12.85
CA PHE A 178 -0.19 0.13 14.23
C PHE A 178 1.24 -0.38 14.32
N CYS A 179 1.99 0.18 15.25
CA CYS A 179 3.35 -0.28 15.52
C CYS A 179 3.31 -1.66 16.16
N ASN A 180 4.16 -2.56 15.65
CA ASN A 180 4.24 -3.97 16.06
C ASN A 180 5.60 -4.33 16.66
N TRP A 181 6.56 -3.40 16.66
CA TRP A 181 7.89 -3.66 17.22
C TRP A 181 7.89 -3.56 18.75
N THR A 182 8.01 -4.71 19.40
CA THR A 182 8.35 -4.82 20.82
C THR A 182 9.87 -4.76 20.95
N GLY A 183 10.43 -3.58 21.19
CA GLY A 183 11.86 -3.44 21.46
C GLY A 183 12.28 -4.37 22.61
N GLY A 184 13.38 -5.10 22.43
CA GLY A 184 13.91 -6.01 23.45
C GLY A 184 14.40 -5.22 24.66
N TYR A 185 13.74 -5.38 25.80
CA TYR A 185 14.30 -4.95 27.08
C TYR A 185 15.53 -5.81 27.38
N LYS A 186 16.71 -5.19 27.41
CA LYS A 186 17.91 -5.78 28.00
C LYS A 186 18.02 -5.29 29.44
N TRP A 187 17.77 -6.17 30.39
CA TRP A 187 18.14 -5.94 31.79
C TRP A 187 19.50 -6.60 32.02
N SER A 188 20.44 -5.85 32.60
CA SER A 188 21.71 -6.38 33.09
C SER A 188 21.56 -6.58 34.59
N THR A 189 21.66 -7.83 35.06
CA THR A 189 21.76 -8.11 36.50
C THR A 189 23.18 -7.81 36.94
N ALA A 190 23.36 -6.77 37.75
CA ALA A 190 24.64 -6.51 38.40
C ALA A 190 24.80 -7.49 39.58
N LEU A 191 25.85 -8.31 39.55
CA LEU A 191 26.30 -9.08 40.71
C LEU A 191 27.17 -8.17 41.58
N ALA A 192 26.74 -7.94 42.82
CA ALA A 192 27.58 -7.35 43.85
C ALA A 192 28.29 -8.50 44.60
N LEU A 193 29.63 -8.47 44.63
CA LEU A 193 30.49 -9.39 45.37
C LEU A 193 30.94 -8.74 46.69
#